data_AF-A0A7S4IHD4-F1
#
_entry.id   AF-A0A7S4IHD4-F1
#
_cell.length_a   1.000
_cell.length_b   1.000
_cell.length_c   1.000
_cell.angle_alpha   90.00
_cell.angle_beta   90.00
_cell.angle_gamma   90.00
#
_symmetry.space_group_name_H-M   'P 1'
#
loop_
_entity.id
_entity.type
_entity.pdbx_description
1 polymer ?
#
loop_
_entity_poly.entity_id
_entity_poly.type
_entity_poly.pdbx_seq_one_letter_code
_entity_poly.pdbx_strand_id
1 'polypeptide(L)'
;MQMRGVPCPESSRFMYFYRLFRGKEEPTDKDALLLTPFHLYKKYHHFPLKVSLHLFLVIFISVYALILSGEYTSYGRANEQTFEAIFLPDSTRFGGIYNVPDTLNLISKTVLNYYAFPAVSVNRYAHVLVDNDESDGIFNIQPAKMTIYSYKQLDGTFWRLPCPTLNGTEPETDYSEYTSSSRDNSDLLLSSAMNSLISDVRESFLVNDSPLDDDFDANDVSGDFTIEESHYDLTLEDPLGPLALPLSSCQLQHLFYKITEIHLEFSYRAINVGFAIIPYFWDIEL
;
A
#
# COMPACT_ATOMS: atom_id res chain seq x y z
N MET A 1 -54.06 53.03 -40.30
CA MET A 1 -53.31 52.91 -39.03
C MET A 1 -51.93 52.36 -39.37
N GLN A 2 -50.92 53.23 -39.41
CA GLN A 2 -49.62 52.95 -40.02
C GLN A 2 -48.60 52.85 -38.88
N MET A 3 -48.16 51.63 -38.56
CA MET A 3 -47.13 51.43 -37.54
C MET A 3 -45.77 51.82 -38.12
N ARG A 4 -45.21 52.94 -37.62
CA ARG A 4 -43.81 53.30 -37.86
C ARG A 4 -42.94 52.45 -36.94
N GLY A 5 -42.19 51.52 -37.52
CA GLY A 5 -41.16 50.77 -36.82
C GLY A 5 -40.03 51.71 -36.40
N VAL A 6 -39.78 51.78 -35.09
CA VAL A 6 -38.63 52.49 -34.52
C VAL A 6 -37.39 51.61 -34.73
N PRO A 7 -36.29 52.11 -35.32
CA PRO A 7 -35.07 51.34 -35.44
C PRO A 7 -34.41 51.17 -34.06
N CYS A 8 -34.28 49.93 -33.60
CA CYS A 8 -33.55 49.61 -32.35
C CYS A 8 -32.04 49.90 -32.52
N PRO A 9 -31.43 50.76 -31.69
CA PRO A 9 -30.04 51.19 -31.85
C PRO A 9 -28.98 50.26 -31.20
N GLU A 10 -29.31 49.01 -30.88
CA GLU A 10 -28.37 48.11 -30.17
C GLU A 10 -27.53 47.18 -31.09
N SER A 11 -27.71 47.25 -32.41
CA SER A 11 -27.06 46.33 -33.36
C SER A 11 -25.59 46.66 -33.70
N SER A 12 -25.04 47.80 -33.27
CA SER A 12 -23.74 48.26 -33.79
C SER A 12 -22.54 47.49 -33.25
N ARG A 13 -22.58 47.01 -32.00
CA ARG A 13 -21.44 46.32 -31.37
C ARG A 13 -21.21 44.90 -31.91
N PHE A 14 -22.27 44.18 -32.25
CA PHE A 14 -22.17 42.85 -32.84
C PHE A 14 -21.67 42.88 -34.29
N MET A 15 -21.89 43.99 -35.01
CA MET A 15 -21.48 44.12 -36.41
C MET A 15 -19.96 44.14 -36.59
N TYR A 16 -19.21 44.68 -35.62
CA TYR A 16 -17.75 44.73 -35.68
C TYR A 16 -17.10 43.36 -35.55
N PHE A 17 -17.61 42.50 -34.65
CA PHE A 17 -17.12 41.12 -34.52
C PHE A 17 -17.38 40.32 -35.79
N TYR A 18 -18.58 40.42 -36.35
CA TYR A 18 -18.92 39.72 -37.59
C TYR A 18 -18.03 40.15 -38.77
N ARG A 19 -17.68 41.44 -38.86
CA ARG A 19 -16.78 41.98 -39.88
C ARG A 19 -15.31 41.57 -39.69
N LEU A 20 -14.92 41.22 -38.46
CA LEU A 20 -13.59 40.70 -38.16
C LEU A 20 -13.45 39.23 -38.58
N PHE A 21 -14.54 38.46 -38.52
CA PHE A 21 -14.54 37.03 -38.85
C PHE A 21 -14.91 36.73 -40.30
N ARG A 22 -15.65 37.61 -40.98
CA ARG A 22 -15.96 37.50 -42.40
C ARG A 22 -14.87 38.22 -43.19
N GLY A 23 -13.95 37.44 -43.76
CA GLY A 23 -12.89 37.93 -44.64
C GLY A 23 -13.47 38.67 -45.84
N LYS A 24 -12.61 39.37 -46.59
CA LYS A 24 -13.05 40.25 -47.68
C LYS A 24 -13.67 39.49 -48.85
N GLU A 25 -13.25 38.25 -49.06
CA GLU A 25 -13.65 37.39 -50.18
C GLU A 25 -13.82 35.93 -49.69
N GLU A 26 -14.83 35.23 -50.20
CA GLU A 26 -15.07 33.82 -49.89
C GLU A 26 -14.02 32.93 -50.58
N PRO A 27 -13.38 31.99 -49.87
CA PRO A 27 -12.35 31.15 -50.45
C PRO A 27 -12.96 30.20 -51.49
N THR A 28 -12.32 30.11 -52.66
CA THR A 28 -12.67 29.11 -53.68
C THR A 28 -12.50 27.69 -53.12
N ASP A 29 -13.38 26.75 -53.47
CA ASP A 29 -13.34 25.37 -52.94
C ASP A 29 -11.97 24.68 -53.07
N LYS A 30 -11.26 24.94 -54.17
CA LYS A 30 -9.89 24.44 -54.40
C LYS A 30 -8.90 24.97 -53.37
N ASP A 31 -8.98 26.26 -53.05
CA ASP A 31 -8.10 26.92 -52.09
C ASP A 31 -8.43 26.49 -50.65
N ALA A 32 -9.72 26.25 -50.36
CA ALA A 32 -10.16 25.75 -49.06
C ALA A 32 -9.61 24.35 -48.74
N LEU A 33 -9.43 23.50 -49.76
CA LEU A 33 -8.89 22.14 -49.61
C LEU A 33 -7.36 22.08 -49.64
N LEU A 34 -6.72 22.93 -50.45
CA LEU A 34 -5.27 22.83 -50.70
C LEU A 34 -4.42 23.69 -49.78
N LEU A 35 -4.96 24.79 -49.23
CA LEU A 35 -4.19 25.74 -48.44
C LEU A 35 -4.29 25.44 -46.94
N THR A 36 -3.15 25.52 -46.25
CA THR A 36 -3.16 25.47 -44.78
C THR A 36 -3.85 26.70 -44.18
N PRO A 37 -4.42 26.59 -42.97
CA PRO A 37 -5.16 27.69 -42.33
C PRO A 37 -4.38 29.02 -42.26
N PHE A 38 -3.05 28.95 -42.13
CA PHE A 38 -2.19 30.13 -42.09
C PHE A 38 -2.06 30.83 -43.45
N HIS A 39 -2.01 30.06 -44.54
CA HIS A 39 -1.99 30.60 -45.90
C HIS A 39 -3.36 31.16 -46.29
N LEU A 40 -4.45 30.51 -45.86
CA LEU A 40 -5.81 31.05 -46.00
C LEU A 40 -5.98 32.38 -45.27
N TYR A 41 -5.46 32.48 -44.05
CA TYR A 41 -5.46 33.74 -43.29
C TYR A 41 -4.69 34.85 -44.03
N LYS A 42 -3.48 34.55 -44.52
CA LYS A 42 -2.66 35.54 -45.24
C LYS A 42 -3.30 36.02 -46.54
N LYS A 43 -3.99 35.14 -47.28
CA LYS A 43 -4.61 35.46 -48.57
C LYS A 43 -5.98 36.13 -48.43
N TYR A 44 -6.85 35.60 -47.58
CA TYR A 44 -8.25 36.03 -47.48
C TYR A 44 -8.56 36.90 -46.26
N HIS A 45 -7.58 37.11 -45.37
CA HIS A 45 -7.75 37.77 -44.06
C HIS A 45 -8.86 37.14 -43.18
N HIS A 46 -9.20 35.86 -43.43
CA HIS A 46 -10.12 35.10 -42.58
C HIS A 46 -9.39 34.61 -41.34
N PHE A 47 -9.70 35.18 -40.17
CA PHE A 47 -9.11 34.73 -38.91
C PHE A 47 -9.37 33.23 -38.71
N PRO A 48 -8.36 32.40 -38.40
CA PRO A 48 -8.53 30.96 -38.26
C PRO A 48 -9.18 30.62 -36.92
N LEU A 49 -10.44 31.03 -36.73
CA LEU A 49 -11.19 30.88 -35.47
C LEU A 49 -11.25 29.42 -35.01
N LYS A 50 -11.37 28.47 -35.95
CA LYS A 50 -11.32 27.04 -35.64
C LYS A 50 -10.01 26.66 -34.95
N VAL A 51 -8.87 27.09 -35.48
CA VAL A 51 -7.54 26.81 -34.91
C VAL A 51 -7.40 27.48 -33.54
N SER A 52 -7.81 28.74 -33.42
CA SER A 52 -7.76 29.45 -32.13
C SER A 52 -8.63 28.78 -31.07
N LEU A 53 -9.85 28.34 -31.40
CA LEU A 53 -10.73 27.63 -30.48
C LEU A 53 -10.12 26.30 -30.04
N HIS A 54 -9.57 25.53 -30.97
CA HIS A 54 -8.89 24.28 -30.64
C HIS A 54 -7.68 24.53 -29.72
N LEU A 55 -6.91 25.60 -29.97
CA LEU A 55 -5.80 25.99 -29.10
C LEU A 55 -6.28 26.34 -27.68
N PHE A 56 -7.35 27.14 -27.54
CA PHE A 56 -7.93 27.47 -26.24
C PHE A 56 -8.46 26.23 -25.52
N LEU A 57 -9.11 25.31 -26.25
CA LEU A 57 -9.61 24.06 -25.70
C LEU A 57 -8.44 23.20 -25.19
N VAL A 58 -7.36 23.07 -25.95
CA VAL A 58 -6.15 22.36 -25.51
C VAL A 58 -5.55 23.01 -24.27
N ILE A 59 -5.42 24.34 -24.24
CA ILE A 59 -4.93 25.06 -23.05
C ILE A 59 -5.82 24.77 -21.84
N PHE A 60 -7.14 24.85 -22.00
CA PHE A 60 -8.09 24.61 -20.92
C PHE A 60 -8.01 23.18 -20.39
N ILE A 61 -7.97 22.18 -21.29
CA ILE A 61 -7.82 20.77 -20.91
C ILE A 61 -6.49 20.54 -20.22
N SER A 62 -5.38 21.11 -20.72
CA SER A 62 -4.06 20.98 -20.11
C SER A 62 -4.01 21.60 -18.71
N VAL A 63 -4.55 22.80 -18.52
CA VAL A 63 -4.63 23.44 -17.19
C VAL A 63 -5.49 22.60 -16.24
N TYR A 64 -6.63 22.12 -16.70
CA TYR A 64 -7.51 21.26 -15.90
C TYR A 64 -6.83 19.95 -15.52
N ALA A 65 -6.12 19.31 -16.45
CA ALA A 65 -5.35 18.09 -16.21
C ALA A 65 -4.23 18.32 -15.18
N LEU A 66 -3.54 19.46 -15.23
CA LEU A 66 -2.51 19.82 -14.25
C LEU A 66 -3.09 20.05 -12.85
N ILE A 67 -4.23 20.74 -12.75
CA ILE A 67 -4.93 20.93 -11.47
C ILE A 67 -5.35 19.58 -10.89
N LEU A 68 -5.97 18.71 -11.69
CA LEU A 68 -6.33 17.36 -11.26
C LEU A 68 -5.10 16.58 -10.81
N SER A 69 -4.03 16.57 -11.61
CA SER A 69 -2.78 15.86 -11.28
C SER A 69 -2.17 16.31 -9.95
N GLY A 70 -2.27 17.60 -9.62
CA GLY A 70 -1.81 18.14 -8.33
C GLY A 70 -2.60 17.56 -7.16
N GLU A 71 -3.93 17.54 -7.28
CA GLU A 71 -4.83 16.96 -6.26
C GLU A 71 -4.60 15.46 -6.07
N TYR A 72 -4.50 14.69 -7.17
CA TYR A 72 -4.19 13.25 -7.13
C TYR A 72 -2.87 12.98 -6.41
N THR A 73 -1.84 13.77 -6.71
CA THR A 73 -0.50 13.59 -6.14
C THR A 73 -0.48 13.95 -4.65
N SER A 74 -1.14 15.05 -4.26
CA SER A 74 -1.18 15.48 -2.86
C SER A 74 -1.98 14.51 -1.99
N TYR A 75 -3.16 14.09 -2.46
CA TYR A 75 -3.95 13.07 -1.77
C TYR A 75 -3.20 11.74 -1.72
N GLY A 76 -2.53 11.37 -2.83
CA GLY A 76 -1.76 10.14 -2.91
C GLY A 76 -0.68 10.06 -1.82
N ARG A 77 0.19 11.08 -1.78
CA ARG A 77 1.28 11.18 -0.80
C ARG A 77 0.81 11.23 0.64
N ALA A 78 -0.29 11.95 0.92
CA ALA A 78 -0.82 12.04 2.28
C ALA A 78 -1.33 10.67 2.80
N ASN A 79 -1.95 9.88 1.93
CA ASN A 79 -2.39 8.53 2.28
C ASN A 79 -1.22 7.55 2.40
N GLU A 80 -0.26 7.63 1.47
CA GLU A 80 0.98 6.85 1.53
C GLU A 80 1.65 7.02 2.89
N GLN A 81 1.89 8.27 3.33
CA GLN A 81 2.43 8.59 4.65
C GLN A 81 1.58 8.06 5.81
N THR A 82 0.26 8.07 5.66
CA THR A 82 -0.67 7.57 6.68
C THR A 82 -0.59 6.05 6.82
N PHE A 83 -0.58 5.33 5.70
CA PHE A 83 -0.41 3.88 5.68
C PHE A 83 0.95 3.48 6.23
N GLU A 84 1.98 4.18 5.79
CA GLU A 84 3.34 4.07 6.30
C GLU A 84 3.40 4.23 7.82
N ALA A 85 2.78 5.24 8.41
CA ALA A 85 2.79 5.47 9.85
C ALA A 85 2.01 4.40 10.64
N ILE A 86 0.99 3.80 10.03
CA ILE A 86 0.08 2.86 10.70
C ILE A 86 0.56 1.41 10.60
N PHE A 87 1.11 1.03 9.45
CA PHE A 87 1.57 -0.34 9.18
C PHE A 87 3.08 -0.51 9.39
N LEU A 88 3.88 0.57 9.33
CA LEU A 88 5.33 0.53 9.54
C LEU A 88 5.75 1.52 10.64
N PRO A 89 5.64 1.13 11.92
CA PRO A 89 6.00 2.02 13.04
C PRO A 89 7.46 2.49 12.95
N ASP A 90 7.75 3.69 13.47
CA ASP A 90 9.09 4.31 13.36
C ASP A 90 10.22 3.41 13.89
N SER A 91 9.94 2.57 14.88
CA SER A 91 10.90 1.61 15.43
C SER A 91 11.43 0.65 14.37
N THR A 92 10.57 0.18 13.45
CA THR A 92 10.96 -0.77 12.41
C THR A 92 11.59 -0.04 11.22
N ARG A 93 11.12 1.17 10.91
CA ARG A 93 11.62 2.00 9.80
C ARG A 93 13.08 2.41 9.95
N PHE A 94 13.48 2.85 11.15
CA PHE A 94 14.85 3.35 11.39
C PHE A 94 15.73 2.34 12.11
N GLY A 95 15.12 1.48 12.95
CA GLY A 95 15.85 0.52 13.76
C GLY A 95 16.10 -0.81 13.07
N GLY A 96 15.35 -1.14 12.02
CA GLY A 96 15.32 -2.52 11.48
C GLY A 96 14.68 -3.49 12.46
N ILE A 97 14.52 -4.75 12.03
CA ILE A 97 13.98 -5.83 12.85
C ILE A 97 15.01 -6.96 12.84
N TYR A 98 15.45 -7.35 14.03
CA TYR A 98 16.53 -8.35 14.18
C TYR A 98 16.09 -9.60 14.95
N ASN A 99 14.91 -9.57 15.59
CA ASN A 99 14.43 -10.65 16.44
C ASN A 99 13.14 -11.22 15.88
N VAL A 100 13.01 -12.55 15.93
CA VAL A 100 11.80 -13.28 15.52
C VAL A 100 10.52 -12.78 16.22
N PRO A 101 10.50 -12.55 17.55
CA PRO A 101 9.30 -12.04 18.22
C PRO A 101 8.86 -10.68 17.71
N ASP A 102 9.80 -9.79 17.39
CA ASP A 102 9.50 -8.44 16.90
C ASP A 102 8.91 -8.51 15.48
N THR A 103 9.41 -9.41 14.63
CA THR A 103 8.86 -9.67 13.30
C THR A 103 7.42 -10.20 13.39
N LEU A 104 7.18 -11.20 14.24
CA LEU A 104 5.84 -11.75 14.43
C LEU A 104 4.86 -10.72 15.01
N ASN A 105 5.31 -9.93 15.98
CA ASN A 105 4.50 -8.85 16.53
C ASN A 105 4.15 -7.80 15.47
N LEU A 106 5.11 -7.45 14.59
CA LEU A 106 4.84 -6.55 13.48
C LEU A 106 3.79 -7.13 12.54
N ILE A 107 3.95 -8.37 12.05
CA ILE A 107 3.00 -9.00 11.13
C ILE A 107 1.60 -9.04 11.76
N SER A 108 1.50 -9.54 12.99
CA SER A 108 0.24 -9.64 13.73
C SER A 108 -0.41 -8.27 13.88
N LYS A 109 0.34 -7.25 14.33
CA LYS A 109 -0.15 -5.89 14.49
C LYS A 109 -0.61 -5.28 13.16
N THR A 110 0.11 -5.53 12.08
CA THR A 110 -0.25 -5.03 10.75
C THR A 110 -1.55 -5.65 10.25
N VAL A 111 -1.76 -6.95 10.43
CA VAL A 111 -3.02 -7.63 10.08
C VAL A 111 -4.18 -7.17 10.95
N LEU A 112 -3.97 -7.02 12.26
CA LEU A 112 -4.99 -6.48 13.16
C LEU A 112 -5.35 -5.04 12.80
N ASN A 113 -4.35 -4.21 12.50
CA ASN A 113 -4.56 -2.86 12.01
C ASN A 113 -5.31 -2.87 10.68
N TYR A 114 -5.04 -3.83 9.79
CA TYR A 114 -5.75 -3.95 8.52
C TYR A 114 -7.27 -4.06 8.75
N TYR A 115 -7.71 -5.04 9.54
CA TYR A 115 -9.13 -5.25 9.83
C TYR A 115 -9.77 -4.12 10.67
N ALA A 116 -9.00 -3.43 11.51
CA ALA A 116 -9.51 -2.32 12.31
C ALA A 116 -9.53 -0.97 11.55
N PHE A 117 -8.76 -0.85 10.46
CA PHE A 117 -8.44 0.43 9.81
C PHE A 117 -9.67 1.26 9.41
N PRO A 118 -10.72 0.69 8.76
CA PRO A 118 -11.90 1.47 8.38
C PRO A 118 -12.66 2.06 9.57
N ALA A 119 -12.54 1.46 10.75
CA ALA A 119 -13.23 1.91 11.96
C ALA A 119 -12.45 2.99 12.73
N VAL A 120 -11.12 2.98 12.65
CA VAL A 120 -10.25 3.90 13.41
C VAL A 120 -9.74 5.09 12.60
N SER A 121 -9.76 4.99 11.27
CA SER A 121 -9.27 6.04 10.38
C SER A 121 -10.23 7.23 10.29
N VAL A 122 -9.66 8.43 10.09
CA VAL A 122 -10.44 9.67 9.90
C VAL A 122 -11.05 9.72 8.50
N ASN A 123 -10.33 9.19 7.51
CA ASN A 123 -10.79 9.11 6.13
C ASN A 123 -11.70 7.89 5.94
N ARG A 124 -12.51 7.92 4.88
CA ARG A 124 -13.44 6.83 4.56
C ARG A 124 -12.74 5.78 3.71
N TYR A 125 -12.29 4.70 4.35
CA TYR A 125 -11.84 3.49 3.68
C TYR A 125 -12.87 2.38 3.82
N ALA A 126 -12.87 1.48 2.87
CA ALA A 126 -13.63 0.25 2.91
C ALA A 126 -12.73 -0.89 2.41
N HIS A 127 -12.91 -2.08 2.97
CA HIS A 127 -12.23 -3.26 2.46
C HIS A 127 -12.66 -3.58 1.03
N VAL A 128 -11.74 -4.18 0.27
CA VAL A 128 -12.10 -4.84 -0.98
C VAL A 128 -12.88 -6.11 -0.63
N LEU A 129 -13.98 -6.33 -1.34
CA LEU A 129 -14.84 -7.48 -1.15
C LEU A 129 -14.48 -8.51 -2.22
N VAL A 130 -14.39 -9.78 -1.83
CA VAL A 130 -14.25 -10.89 -2.76
C VAL A 130 -15.63 -11.20 -3.30
N ASP A 131 -15.80 -11.11 -4.62
CA ASP A 131 -17.01 -11.56 -5.31
C ASP A 131 -17.06 -13.09 -5.21
N ASN A 132 -17.66 -13.61 -4.13
CA ASN A 132 -18.04 -15.00 -4.07
C ASN A 132 -19.29 -15.18 -4.93
N ASP A 133 -19.21 -16.08 -5.91
CA ASP A 133 -20.28 -16.40 -6.87
C ASP A 133 -21.67 -16.36 -6.22
N GLU A 134 -22.46 -15.34 -6.61
CA GLU A 134 -23.90 -15.02 -6.50
C GLU A 134 -24.85 -15.68 -5.45
N SER A 135 -24.51 -16.72 -4.69
CA SER A 135 -25.52 -17.53 -4.00
C SER A 135 -25.96 -17.01 -2.63
N ASP A 136 -25.09 -16.35 -1.87
CA ASP A 136 -25.34 -16.16 -0.43
C ASP A 136 -25.49 -14.69 0.01
N GLY A 137 -25.16 -13.71 -0.85
CA GLY A 137 -25.28 -12.28 -0.53
C GLY A 137 -24.43 -11.79 0.65
N ILE A 138 -23.56 -12.66 1.19
CA ILE A 138 -22.60 -12.34 2.23
C ILE A 138 -21.32 -11.88 1.53
N PHE A 139 -21.06 -10.58 1.58
CA PHE A 139 -19.80 -10.04 1.10
C PHE A 139 -18.68 -10.40 2.08
N ASN A 140 -17.73 -11.22 1.63
CA ASN A 140 -16.55 -11.54 2.42
C ASN A 140 -15.46 -10.49 2.17
N ILE A 141 -14.89 -9.99 3.27
CA ILE A 141 -13.72 -9.12 3.24
C ILE A 141 -12.56 -9.91 2.60
N GLN A 142 -11.86 -9.29 1.64
CA GLN A 142 -10.65 -9.87 1.10
C GLN A 142 -9.60 -10.01 2.22
N PRO A 143 -9.08 -11.22 2.48
CA PRO A 143 -8.09 -11.41 3.52
C PRO A 143 -6.78 -10.71 3.15
N ALA A 144 -6.00 -10.34 4.16
CA ALA A 144 -4.62 -9.94 3.95
C ALA A 144 -3.83 -11.18 3.48
N LYS A 145 -3.02 -11.04 2.44
CA LYS A 145 -2.24 -12.14 1.88
C LYS A 145 -0.81 -12.04 2.37
N MET A 146 -0.27 -13.14 2.87
CA MET A 146 1.13 -13.26 3.22
C MET A 146 1.81 -14.21 2.25
N THR A 147 2.86 -13.73 1.59
CA THR A 147 3.71 -14.54 0.74
C THR A 147 5.06 -14.71 1.43
N ILE A 148 5.44 -15.96 1.68
CA ILE A 148 6.72 -16.30 2.28
C ILE A 148 7.63 -16.89 1.21
N TYR A 149 8.78 -16.26 1.01
CA TYR A 149 9.87 -16.80 0.21
C TYR A 149 10.86 -17.50 1.14
N SER A 150 11.17 -18.76 0.85
CA SER A 150 12.05 -19.55 1.70
C SER A 150 12.94 -20.50 0.91
N TYR A 151 14.10 -20.84 1.45
CA TYR A 151 14.94 -21.90 0.90
C TYR A 151 14.27 -23.26 1.09
N LYS A 152 14.25 -24.02 0.00
CA LYS A 152 13.65 -25.36 -0.04
C LYS A 152 14.28 -26.30 0.98
N GLN A 153 15.61 -26.33 1.11
CA GLN A 153 16.27 -27.21 2.06
C GLN A 153 17.61 -26.65 2.58
N LEU A 154 17.81 -26.73 3.89
CA LEU A 154 19.07 -26.38 4.57
C LEU A 154 19.54 -27.62 5.34
N ASP A 155 20.62 -28.26 4.87
CA ASP A 155 21.06 -29.58 5.37
C ASP A 155 22.33 -29.53 6.23
N GLY A 156 23.15 -28.50 6.03
CA GLY A 156 24.40 -28.27 6.72
C GLY A 156 24.26 -28.18 8.24
N THR A 157 25.34 -28.54 8.94
CA THR A 157 25.43 -28.54 10.40
C THR A 157 25.26 -27.14 10.99
N PHE A 158 25.69 -26.09 10.27
CA PHE A 158 25.53 -24.69 10.66
C PHE A 158 24.07 -24.31 10.93
N TRP A 159 23.14 -24.88 10.15
CA TRP A 159 21.71 -24.57 10.24
C TRP A 159 20.99 -25.32 11.36
N ARG A 160 21.65 -26.32 11.98
CA ARG A 160 21.05 -27.18 13.01
C ARG A 160 21.37 -26.61 14.38
N LEU A 161 20.52 -25.74 14.89
CA LEU A 161 20.68 -25.26 16.25
C LEU A 161 20.26 -26.32 17.26
N PRO A 162 21.04 -26.51 18.35
CA PRO A 162 20.58 -27.27 19.49
C PRO A 162 19.42 -26.52 20.14
N CYS A 163 18.24 -27.12 20.11
CA CYS A 163 17.09 -26.58 20.82
C CYS A 163 17.37 -26.67 22.33
N PRO A 164 17.26 -25.58 23.11
CA PRO A 164 17.36 -25.67 24.56
C PRO A 164 16.24 -26.58 25.05
N THR A 165 16.59 -27.76 25.56
CA THR A 165 15.63 -28.61 26.26
C THR A 165 15.40 -27.96 27.63
N LEU A 166 14.16 -27.60 27.94
CA LEU A 166 13.75 -27.24 29.29
C LEU A 166 13.82 -28.50 30.18
N ASN A 167 15.03 -28.96 30.49
CA ASN A 167 15.30 -29.92 31.55
C ASN A 167 15.43 -29.13 32.86
N GLY A 168 14.31 -28.59 33.31
CA GLY A 168 14.18 -27.91 34.60
C GLY A 168 12.74 -28.02 35.03
N THR A 169 12.50 -28.78 36.09
CA THR A 169 11.22 -28.96 36.77
C THR A 169 10.42 -27.67 36.80
N GLU A 170 9.24 -27.66 36.17
CA GLU A 170 8.26 -26.59 36.29
C GLU A 170 8.00 -26.32 37.78
N PRO A 171 8.20 -25.09 38.30
CA PRO A 171 7.43 -24.67 39.46
C PRO A 171 5.98 -24.53 38.98
N GLU A 172 5.11 -25.43 39.44
CA GLU A 172 3.65 -25.25 39.39
C GLU A 172 3.33 -23.84 39.90
N THR A 173 3.08 -22.92 38.97
CA THR A 173 2.49 -21.62 39.29
C THR A 173 1.02 -21.75 38.96
N ASP A 174 0.24 -21.87 40.02
CA ASP A 174 -1.22 -21.90 40.02
C ASP A 174 -1.76 -20.56 39.50
N TYR A 175 -2.07 -20.50 38.20
CA TYR A 175 -2.75 -19.38 37.56
C TYR A 175 -4.26 -19.48 37.78
N SER A 176 -4.71 -19.39 39.04
CA SER A 176 -6.15 -19.37 39.36
C SER A 176 -6.57 -18.19 40.22
N GLU A 177 -5.96 -17.01 40.04
CA GLU A 177 -6.57 -15.78 40.54
C GLU A 177 -6.02 -14.59 39.77
N TYR A 178 -6.81 -13.96 38.90
CA TYR A 178 -6.84 -12.50 38.65
C TYR A 178 -7.92 -12.24 37.59
N THR A 179 -9.15 -12.17 38.07
CA THR A 179 -10.21 -11.45 37.35
C THR A 179 -10.13 -9.97 37.72
N SER A 180 -10.31 -9.12 36.71
CA SER A 180 -10.57 -7.68 36.79
C SER A 180 -9.47 -6.76 37.35
N SER A 181 -8.78 -6.04 36.47
CA SER A 181 -8.93 -4.58 36.30
C SER A 181 -7.74 -3.92 35.58
N SER A 182 -8.08 -2.92 34.77
CA SER A 182 -7.24 -1.85 34.23
C SER A 182 -6.22 -2.17 33.12
N ARG A 183 -6.24 -1.29 32.11
CA ARG A 183 -5.84 -1.50 30.71
C ARG A 183 -4.42 -1.01 30.38
N ASP A 184 -3.57 -0.79 31.39
CA ASP A 184 -2.27 -0.12 31.23
C ASP A 184 -1.03 -0.98 31.61
N ASN A 185 -1.20 -2.28 31.92
CA ASN A 185 -0.11 -3.14 32.42
C ASN A 185 0.31 -4.29 31.48
N SER A 186 -0.30 -4.44 30.30
CA SER A 186 -0.02 -5.55 29.38
C SER A 186 1.40 -5.51 28.78
N ASP A 187 1.93 -4.33 28.50
CA ASP A 187 3.26 -4.17 27.87
C ASP A 187 4.42 -4.45 28.85
N LEU A 188 4.21 -4.18 30.14
CA LEU A 188 5.19 -4.44 31.21
C LEU A 188 5.27 -5.92 31.60
N LEU A 189 4.17 -6.67 31.47
CA LEU A 189 4.13 -8.09 31.78
C LEU A 189 4.78 -8.94 30.68
N LEU A 190 4.62 -8.56 29.41
CA LEU A 190 5.35 -9.19 28.31
C LEU A 190 6.86 -8.93 28.42
N SER A 191 7.27 -7.69 28.73
CA SER A 191 8.69 -7.37 28.86
C SER A 191 9.35 -8.06 30.06
N SER A 192 8.62 -8.23 31.17
CA SER A 192 9.10 -8.94 32.36
C SER A 192 9.29 -10.44 32.12
N ALA A 193 8.32 -11.10 31.47
CA ALA A 193 8.43 -12.50 31.08
C ALA A 193 9.54 -12.73 30.04
N MET A 194 9.68 -11.81 29.08
CA MET A 194 10.74 -11.85 28.08
C MET A 194 12.13 -11.65 28.69
N ASN A 195 12.29 -10.75 29.67
CA ASN A 195 13.59 -10.54 30.32
C ASN A 195 14.03 -11.76 31.15
N SER A 196 13.08 -12.51 31.74
CA SER A 196 13.34 -13.78 32.43
C SER A 196 13.74 -14.90 31.45
N LEU A 197 13.07 -15.00 30.30
CA LEU A 197 13.44 -15.96 29.25
C LEU A 197 14.82 -15.63 28.64
N ILE A 198 15.15 -14.35 28.47
CA ILE A 198 16.45 -13.91 27.95
C ILE A 198 17.58 -14.19 28.96
N SER A 199 17.34 -14.09 30.28
CA SER A 199 18.37 -14.43 31.28
C SER A 199 18.66 -15.92 31.33
N ASP A 200 17.64 -16.77 31.25
CA ASP A 200 17.80 -18.23 31.25
C ASP A 200 18.51 -18.74 29.99
N VAL A 201 18.20 -18.16 28.82
CA VAL A 201 18.92 -18.47 27.57
C VAL A 201 20.39 -18.06 27.68
N ARG A 202 20.69 -16.93 28.32
CA ARG A 202 22.06 -16.41 28.48
C ARG A 202 22.91 -17.27 29.43
N GLU A 203 22.32 -17.87 30.46
CA GLU A 203 23.05 -18.80 31.35
C GLU A 203 23.29 -20.17 30.70
N SER A 204 22.38 -20.63 29.82
CA SER A 204 22.55 -21.91 29.11
C SER A 204 23.65 -21.89 28.03
N PHE A 205 24.08 -20.70 27.58
CA PHE A 205 25.06 -20.54 26.50
C PHE A 205 26.52 -20.47 26.99
N LEU A 206 26.77 -20.41 28.31
CA LEU A 206 28.12 -20.28 28.88
C LEU A 206 28.82 -21.61 29.21
N VAL A 207 28.30 -22.75 28.75
CA VAL A 207 28.90 -24.06 29.01
C VAL A 207 29.16 -24.80 27.69
N ASN A 208 30.23 -24.39 27.00
CA ASN A 208 31.20 -25.27 26.32
C ASN A 208 32.09 -24.43 25.40
N ASP A 209 33.19 -23.89 25.96
CA ASP A 209 34.37 -23.52 25.18
C ASP A 209 35.05 -24.81 24.69
N SER A 210 34.46 -25.47 23.68
CA SER A 210 35.21 -26.37 22.82
C SER A 210 36.06 -25.51 21.88
N PRO A 211 37.33 -25.86 21.63
CA PRO A 211 38.14 -25.12 20.68
C PRO A 211 37.45 -25.18 19.33
N LEU A 212 37.16 -24.01 18.76
CA LEU A 212 36.69 -23.87 17.38
C LEU A 212 37.74 -24.52 16.49
N ASP A 213 37.43 -25.70 15.94
CA ASP A 213 38.17 -26.24 14.79
C ASP A 213 37.94 -25.24 13.65
N ASP A 214 38.99 -24.51 13.29
CA ASP A 214 39.01 -23.41 12.31
C ASP A 214 38.76 -23.85 10.85
N ASP A 215 38.47 -25.13 10.59
CA ASP A 215 38.17 -25.66 9.26
C ASP A 215 36.65 -25.69 9.04
N PHE A 216 36.09 -24.53 8.69
CA PHE A 216 34.70 -24.41 8.22
C PHE A 216 34.55 -25.24 6.93
N ASP A 217 33.99 -26.44 7.03
CA ASP A 217 33.85 -27.36 5.90
C ASP A 217 32.70 -26.88 5.00
N ALA A 218 32.85 -27.02 3.68
CA ALA A 218 31.78 -26.72 2.72
C ALA A 218 30.49 -27.51 3.02
N ASN A 219 30.62 -28.66 3.70
CA ASN A 219 29.49 -29.46 4.17
C ASN A 219 28.67 -28.76 5.27
N ASP A 220 29.27 -27.86 6.04
CA ASP A 220 28.61 -27.19 7.16
C ASP A 220 27.52 -26.22 6.70
N VAL A 221 27.61 -25.70 5.46
CA VAL A 221 26.63 -24.77 4.86
C VAL A 221 25.91 -25.40 3.66
N SER A 222 25.92 -26.73 3.54
CA SER A 222 25.25 -27.41 2.42
C SER A 222 23.71 -27.25 2.46
N GLY A 223 23.07 -27.16 1.29
CA GLY A 223 21.61 -27.03 1.17
C GLY A 223 21.12 -26.83 -0.28
N ASP A 224 19.81 -27.00 -0.48
CA ASP A 224 19.09 -26.58 -1.69
C ASP A 224 18.58 -25.16 -1.49
N PHE A 225 19.35 -24.19 -1.98
CA PHE A 225 19.05 -22.75 -1.91
C PHE A 225 18.05 -22.29 -2.98
N THR A 226 17.33 -23.22 -3.64
CA THR A 226 16.21 -22.86 -4.50
C THR A 226 15.12 -22.20 -3.65
N ILE A 227 14.63 -21.04 -4.10
CA ILE A 227 13.57 -20.29 -3.43
C ILE A 227 12.22 -20.95 -3.76
N GLU A 228 11.46 -21.25 -2.72
CA GLU A 228 10.08 -21.70 -2.75
C GLU A 228 9.17 -20.59 -2.23
N GLU A 229 8.05 -20.40 -2.91
CA GLU A 229 7.05 -19.38 -2.62
C GLU A 229 5.81 -20.06 -2.02
N SER A 230 5.33 -19.55 -0.89
CA SER A 230 4.13 -20.05 -0.21
C SER A 230 3.19 -18.90 0.10
N HIS A 231 1.90 -19.08 -0.22
CA HIS A 231 0.88 -18.06 -0.01
C HIS A 231 -0.10 -18.46 1.10
N TYR A 232 -0.44 -17.50 1.94
CA TYR A 232 -1.33 -17.69 3.09
C TYR A 232 -2.34 -16.55 3.18
N ASP A 233 -3.61 -16.89 3.39
CA ASP A 233 -4.66 -15.92 3.68
C ASP A 233 -4.74 -15.70 5.19
N LEU A 234 -4.45 -14.49 5.65
CA LEU A 234 -4.45 -14.10 7.05
C LEU A 234 -5.79 -13.50 7.45
N THR A 235 -6.34 -14.02 8.56
CA THR A 235 -7.66 -13.64 9.08
C THR A 235 -7.53 -12.86 10.38
N LEU A 236 -8.65 -12.34 10.90
CA LEU A 236 -8.65 -11.64 12.18
C LEU A 236 -8.36 -12.62 13.33
N GLU A 237 -8.86 -13.85 13.21
CA GLU A 237 -8.71 -14.92 14.19
C GLU A 237 -7.33 -15.59 14.11
N ASP A 238 -6.74 -15.64 12.91
CA ASP A 238 -5.41 -16.17 12.65
C ASP A 238 -4.55 -15.16 11.86
N PRO A 239 -3.96 -14.17 12.56
CA PRO A 239 -3.18 -13.11 11.93
C PRO A 239 -1.74 -13.51 11.58
N LEU A 240 -1.30 -14.72 11.96
CA LEU A 240 0.06 -15.22 11.73
C LEU A 240 0.10 -16.46 10.82
N GLY A 241 -1.02 -17.16 10.67
CA GLY A 241 -1.11 -18.35 9.83
C GLY A 241 -0.08 -19.42 10.25
N PRO A 242 0.79 -19.88 9.32
CA PRO A 242 1.80 -20.90 9.63
C PRO A 242 2.84 -20.44 10.66
N LEU A 243 2.95 -19.13 10.91
CA LEU A 243 3.91 -18.55 11.86
C LEU A 243 3.37 -18.53 13.31
N ALA A 244 2.13 -18.97 13.54
CA ALA A 244 1.50 -19.03 14.87
C ALA A 244 2.06 -20.14 15.79
N LEU A 245 3.36 -20.45 15.69
CA LEU A 245 4.04 -21.43 16.53
C LEU A 245 4.48 -20.78 17.85
N PRO A 246 4.58 -21.54 18.96
CA PRO A 246 5.11 -21.01 20.21
C PRO A 246 6.52 -20.45 20.03
N LEU A 247 6.82 -19.31 20.65
CA LEU A 247 8.16 -18.67 20.60
C LEU A 247 9.26 -19.57 21.17
N SER A 248 8.92 -20.45 22.13
CA SER A 248 9.84 -21.45 22.68
C SER A 248 10.10 -22.62 21.74
N SER A 249 9.37 -22.72 20.63
CA SER A 249 9.51 -23.82 19.69
C SER A 249 10.74 -23.61 18.81
N CYS A 250 11.62 -24.59 18.83
CA CYS A 250 12.78 -24.65 17.93
C CYS A 250 12.36 -24.70 16.45
N GLN A 251 11.15 -25.20 16.18
CA GLN A 251 10.56 -25.24 14.84
C GLN A 251 10.39 -23.85 14.24
N LEU A 252 9.96 -22.86 15.05
CA LEU A 252 9.82 -21.49 14.60
C LEU A 252 11.18 -20.89 14.21
N GLN A 253 12.19 -21.08 15.07
CA GLN A 253 13.54 -20.59 14.78
C GLN A 253 14.11 -21.22 13.49
N HIS A 254 13.94 -22.54 13.32
CA HIS A 254 14.35 -23.24 12.10
C HIS A 254 13.61 -22.76 10.85
N LEU A 255 12.33 -22.41 11.00
CA LEU A 255 11.53 -21.85 9.91
C LEU A 255 12.06 -20.47 9.51
N PHE A 256 12.36 -19.59 10.47
CA PHE A 256 12.96 -18.28 10.20
C PHE A 256 14.34 -18.33 9.54
N TYR A 257 15.13 -19.38 9.75
CA TYR A 257 16.38 -19.56 9.00
C TYR A 257 16.18 -19.88 7.52
N LYS A 258 15.06 -20.50 7.18
CA LYS A 258 14.72 -20.79 5.79
C LYS A 258 14.14 -19.58 5.10
N ILE A 259 13.43 -18.73 5.81
CA ILE A 259 12.78 -17.55 5.25
C ILE A 259 13.82 -16.55 4.76
N THR A 260 13.69 -16.15 3.50
CA THR A 260 14.47 -15.05 2.92
C THR A 260 13.69 -13.74 3.02
N GLU A 261 12.40 -13.78 2.65
CA GLU A 261 11.55 -12.60 2.53
C GLU A 261 10.11 -12.96 2.92
N ILE A 262 9.40 -12.01 3.52
CA ILE A 262 7.97 -12.11 3.84
C ILE A 262 7.32 -10.86 3.27
N HIS A 263 6.38 -11.04 2.35
CA HIS A 263 5.59 -9.96 1.77
C HIS A 263 4.18 -10.02 2.36
N LEU A 264 3.64 -8.86 2.73
CA LEU A 264 2.26 -8.74 3.17
C LEU A 264 1.49 -7.81 2.23
N GLU A 265 0.45 -8.34 1.61
CA GLU A 265 -0.36 -7.66 0.61
C GLU A 265 -1.81 -7.50 1.09
N PHE A 266 -2.35 -6.30 0.96
CA PHE A 266 -3.77 -6.04 1.21
C PHE A 266 -4.24 -4.77 0.51
N SER A 267 -5.56 -4.67 0.33
CA SER A 267 -6.14 -3.59 -0.48
C SER A 267 -7.30 -2.87 0.21
N TYR A 268 -7.43 -1.58 -0.08
CA TYR A 268 -8.56 -0.75 0.34
C TYR A 268 -9.18 0.01 -0.82
N ARG A 269 -10.48 0.27 -0.69
CA ARG A 269 -11.20 1.26 -1.48
C ARG A 269 -11.33 2.53 -0.65
N ALA A 270 -11.07 3.68 -1.25
CA ALA A 270 -11.23 4.97 -0.60
C ALA A 270 -11.97 5.95 -1.51
N ILE A 271 -12.51 7.01 -0.92
CA ILE A 271 -13.12 8.11 -1.67
C ILE A 271 -12.44 9.41 -1.24
N ASN A 272 -11.80 10.09 -2.18
CA ASN A 272 -11.33 11.44 -1.94
C ASN A 272 -12.53 12.40 -2.04
N VAL A 273 -12.83 13.08 -0.94
CA VAL A 273 -13.86 14.14 -0.87
C VAL A 273 -13.16 15.50 -0.91
N GLY A 274 -12.51 15.78 -2.05
CA GLY A 274 -11.85 17.05 -2.31
C GLY A 274 -12.72 17.96 -3.18
N PHE A 275 -12.12 18.55 -4.22
CA PHE A 275 -12.86 19.32 -5.22
C PHE A 275 -13.89 18.49 -6.00
N ALA A 276 -13.66 17.17 -6.12
CA ALA A 276 -14.57 16.20 -6.72
C ALA A 276 -14.55 14.90 -5.91
N ILE A 277 -15.64 14.13 -5.99
CA ILE A 277 -15.74 12.79 -5.41
C ILE A 277 -15.07 11.82 -6.38
N ILE A 278 -13.89 11.34 -6.01
CA ILE A 278 -13.09 10.46 -6.85
C ILE A 278 -12.84 9.15 -6.09
N PRO A 279 -13.20 7.98 -6.66
CA PRO A 279 -12.86 6.70 -6.06
C PRO A 279 -11.37 6.38 -6.24
N TYR A 280 -10.78 5.78 -5.23
CA TYR A 280 -9.41 5.29 -5.21
C TYR A 280 -9.37 3.83 -4.81
N PHE A 281 -8.38 3.15 -5.36
CA PHE A 281 -8.01 1.80 -4.99
C PHE A 281 -6.57 1.84 -4.50
N TRP A 282 -6.33 1.23 -3.36
CA TRP A 282 -5.02 1.19 -2.71
C TRP A 282 -4.61 -0.26 -2.60
N ASP A 283 -3.53 -0.62 -3.27
CA ASP A 283 -2.85 -1.90 -3.11
C ASP A 283 -1.58 -1.63 -2.31
N ILE A 284 -1.51 -2.23 -1.13
CA ILE A 284 -0.42 -2.04 -0.18
C ILE A 284 0.36 -3.36 -0.13
N GLU A 285 1.66 -3.25 -0.37
CA GLU A 285 2.64 -4.33 -0.28
C GLU A 285 3.72 -3.87 0.71
N LEU A 286 4.00 -4.70 1.72
CA LEU A 286 4.96 -4.45 2.79
C LEU A 286 6.02 -5.55 2.85
#